data_AF-A0A835HFG9-F1
#
_entry.id   AF-A0A835HFG9-F1
#
_cell.length_a   1.000
_cell.length_b   1.000
_cell.length_c   1.000
_cell.angle_alpha   90.00
_cell.angle_beta   90.00
_cell.angle_gamma   90.00
#
_symmetry.space_group_name_H-M   'P 1'
#
loop_
_entity.id
_entity.type
_entity.pdbx_description
1 polymer ?
#
loop_
_entity_poly.entity_id
_entity_poly.type
_entity_poly.pdbx_seq_one_letter_code
_entity_poly.pdbx_strand_id
1 'polypeptide(L)'
;MIRLTCEENLRNIWGGGPWKFGDQILRLSKWTPDFDPAVHRTSTVVVWVKFPKLGQQYWDYEILMSIARGLGNPVGVDKHTLNRDFGFFALVLVEIDPAKPIPGKILVEEGEGKSFFQEVEVDKLPKFCKSFAR
;
A
#
# COMPACT_ATOMS: atom_id res chain seq x y z
N MET A 1 -17.70 17.76 -2.72
CA MET A 1 -16.87 17.79 -3.95
C MET A 1 -16.21 19.15 -4.03
N ILE A 2 -14.89 19.21 -4.18
CA ILE A 2 -14.16 20.48 -4.35
C ILE A 2 -13.81 20.60 -5.84
N ARG A 3 -14.33 21.64 -6.51
CA ARG A 3 -13.99 21.91 -7.90
C ARG A 3 -12.75 22.80 -7.93
N LEU A 4 -11.64 22.25 -8.40
CA LEU A 4 -10.43 23.02 -8.67
C LEU A 4 -10.49 23.54 -10.10
N THR A 5 -10.22 24.83 -10.28
CA THR A 5 -10.25 25.50 -11.60
C THR A 5 -8.86 25.71 -12.19
N CYS A 6 -7.79 25.40 -11.45
CA CYS A 6 -6.41 25.61 -11.84
C CYS A 6 -5.61 24.30 -11.69
N GLU A 7 -4.87 23.94 -12.74
CA GLU A 7 -4.01 22.75 -12.73
C GLU A 7 -2.87 22.84 -11.72
N GLU A 8 -2.34 24.04 -11.48
CA GLU A 8 -1.29 24.28 -10.49
C GLU A 8 -1.80 23.99 -9.07
N ASN A 9 -3.02 24.43 -8.75
CA ASN A 9 -3.67 24.10 -7.49
C ASN A 9 -3.89 22.60 -7.35
N LEU A 10 -4.25 21.90 -8.44
CA LEU A 10 -4.40 20.45 -8.42
C LEU A 10 -3.06 19.76 -8.15
N ARG A 11 -1.97 20.18 -8.78
CA ARG A 11 -0.63 19.63 -8.52
C ARG A 11 -0.18 19.87 -7.08
N ASN A 12 -0.37 21.08 -6.57
CA ASN A 12 -0.02 21.45 -5.20
C ASN A 12 -0.84 20.65 -4.17
N ILE A 13 -2.14 20.47 -4.45
CA ILE A 13 -3.04 19.70 -3.58
C ILE A 13 -2.74 18.19 -3.63
N TRP A 14 -2.39 17.65 -4.80
CA TRP A 14 -2.00 16.24 -4.93
C TRP A 14 -0.62 15.93 -4.35
N GLY A 15 0.34 16.85 -4.47
CA GLY A 15 1.71 16.68 -3.97
C GLY A 15 1.93 17.07 -2.50
N GLY A 16 1.00 17.80 -1.89
CA GLY A 16 1.15 18.46 -0.59
C GLY A 16 1.07 17.56 0.66
N GLY A 17 0.85 16.25 0.51
CA GLY A 17 0.85 15.31 1.63
C GLY A 17 -0.44 15.26 2.45
N PRO A 18 -0.48 14.51 3.56
CA PRO A 18 -1.73 14.06 4.17
C PRO A 18 -2.53 15.24 4.71
N TRP A 19 -3.64 15.53 4.03
CA TRP A 19 -4.61 16.55 4.40
C TRP A 19 -5.27 16.15 5.72
N LYS A 20 -5.32 17.07 6.68
CA LYS A 20 -5.98 16.82 7.97
C LYS A 20 -7.20 17.71 8.12
N PHE A 21 -8.27 17.14 8.65
CA PHE A 21 -9.44 17.87 9.11
C PHE A 21 -9.80 17.39 10.51
N GLY A 22 -9.50 18.22 11.51
CA GLY A 22 -9.46 17.78 12.91
C GLY A 22 -8.43 16.65 13.12
N ASP A 23 -8.84 15.59 13.81
CA ASP A 23 -8.02 14.40 14.07
C ASP A 23 -8.06 13.35 12.94
N GLN A 24 -8.71 13.67 11.81
CA GLN A 24 -8.88 12.75 10.69
C GLN A 24 -7.98 13.12 9.51
N ILE A 25 -7.39 12.12 8.86
CA ILE A 25 -6.64 12.29 7.61
C ILE A 25 -7.62 12.12 6.45
N LEU A 26 -7.68 13.13 5.58
CA LEU A 26 -8.47 13.12 4.36
C LEU A 26 -7.70 12.44 3.24
N ARG A 27 -8.36 11.52 2.55
CA ARG A 27 -7.86 10.93 1.30
C ARG A 27 -8.44 11.69 0.12
N LEU A 28 -7.57 12.13 -0.78
CA LEU A 28 -7.99 12.71 -2.05
C LEU A 28 -8.14 11.62 -3.10
N SER A 29 -9.18 11.73 -3.92
CA SER A 29 -9.37 10.93 -5.11
C SER A 29 -9.83 11.83 -6.26
N LYS A 30 -9.52 11.43 -7.50
CA LYS A 30 -10.08 12.11 -8.67
C LYS A 30 -11.56 11.78 -8.73
N TRP A 31 -12.37 12.80 -9.02
CA TRP A 31 -13.78 12.58 -9.26
C TRP A 31 -13.98 11.76 -10.55
N THR A 32 -14.91 10.81 -10.50
CA THR A 32 -15.37 10.04 -11.65
C THR A 32 -16.87 10.29 -11.87
N PRO A 33 -17.36 10.36 -13.13
CA PRO A 33 -18.77 10.65 -13.43
C PRO A 33 -19.78 9.74 -12.74
N ASP A 34 -19.44 8.46 -12.58
CA ASP A 34 -20.30 7.44 -11.97
C ASP A 34 -19.93 7.15 -10.50
N PHE A 35 -19.40 8.13 -9.78
CA PHE A 35 -19.06 7.97 -8.37
C PHE A 35 -20.34 7.81 -7.53
N ASP A 36 -20.61 6.58 -7.10
CA ASP A 36 -21.65 6.26 -6.13
C ASP A 36 -21.01 5.94 -4.76
N PRO A 37 -21.16 6.80 -3.74
CA PRO A 37 -20.60 6.55 -2.41
C PRO A 37 -21.18 5.31 -1.71
N ALA A 38 -22.38 4.84 -2.09
CA ALA A 38 -22.99 3.64 -1.52
C ALA A 38 -22.38 2.34 -2.07
N VAL A 39 -21.90 2.40 -3.32
CA VAL A 39 -21.25 1.27 -4.03
C VAL A 39 -19.73 1.32 -3.88
N HIS A 40 -19.15 2.51 -3.75
CA HIS A 40 -17.71 2.73 -3.64
C HIS A 40 -17.21 2.44 -2.22
N ARG A 41 -17.21 1.15 -1.84
CA ARG A 41 -16.88 0.66 -0.50
C ARG A 41 -15.39 0.41 -0.21
N THR A 42 -14.51 0.66 -1.17
CA THR A 42 -13.10 0.22 -1.08
C THR A 42 -12.15 1.41 -1.07
N SER A 43 -12.14 2.15 0.04
CA SER A 43 -10.99 3.02 0.33
C SER A 43 -9.78 2.14 0.63
N THR A 44 -8.96 1.87 -0.39
CA THR A 44 -7.63 1.28 -0.21
C THR A 44 -6.74 2.15 0.69
N VAL A 45 -5.65 1.60 1.22
CA VAL A 45 -4.64 2.36 1.95
C VAL A 45 -3.26 1.94 1.53
N VAL A 46 -2.34 2.90 1.51
CA VAL A 46 -0.94 2.65 1.20
C VAL A 46 -0.21 2.45 2.51
N VAL A 47 0.38 1.27 2.70
CA VAL A 47 1.07 0.88 3.94
C VAL A 47 2.44 0.29 3.65
N TRP A 48 3.34 0.43 4.61
CA TRP A 48 4.63 -0.23 4.55
C TRP A 48 4.50 -1.68 5.00
N VAL A 49 4.99 -2.59 4.17
CA VAL A 49 5.01 -4.02 4.41
C VAL A 49 6.44 -4.49 4.55
N LYS A 50 6.73 -5.17 5.65
CA LYS A 50 8.02 -5.81 5.92
C LYS A 50 7.97 -7.28 5.52
N PHE A 51 9.04 -7.72 4.86
CA PHE A 51 9.34 -9.11 4.57
C PHE A 51 10.58 -9.53 5.39
N PRO A 52 10.40 -9.93 6.66
CA PRO A 52 11.51 -10.34 7.51
C PRO A 52 12.18 -11.60 6.99
N LYS A 53 13.51 -11.68 7.13
CA LYS A 53 14.32 -12.86 6.78
C LYS A 53 14.18 -13.32 5.31
N LEU A 54 13.65 -12.49 4.42
CA LEU A 54 13.64 -12.75 2.99
C LEU A 54 15.09 -12.79 2.50
N GLY A 55 15.48 -13.85 1.80
CA GLY A 55 16.84 -14.00 1.28
C GLY A 55 17.25 -12.83 0.37
N GLN A 56 18.50 -12.36 0.49
CA GLN A 56 19.00 -11.20 -0.26
C GLN A 56 18.97 -11.39 -1.79
N GLN A 57 18.91 -12.64 -2.28
CA GLN A 57 18.71 -12.93 -3.70
C GLN A 57 17.38 -12.40 -4.25
N TYR A 58 16.38 -12.19 -3.38
CA TYR A 58 15.08 -11.65 -3.76
C TYR A 58 14.98 -10.13 -3.59
N TRP A 59 16.06 -9.46 -3.16
CA TRP A 59 16.10 -8.00 -2.94
C TRP A 59 16.45 -7.26 -4.23
N ASP A 60 15.74 -7.60 -5.29
CA ASP A 60 15.69 -6.84 -6.53
C ASP A 60 14.35 -6.11 -6.60
N TYR A 61 14.32 -4.93 -7.22
CA TYR A 61 13.11 -4.12 -7.30
C TYR A 61 11.96 -4.90 -7.94
N GLU A 62 12.18 -5.55 -9.08
CA GLU A 62 11.12 -6.26 -9.81
C GLU A 62 10.62 -7.49 -9.03
N ILE A 63 11.54 -8.20 -8.38
CA ILE A 63 11.21 -9.35 -7.54
C ILE A 63 10.37 -8.92 -6.33
N LEU A 64 10.78 -7.88 -5.62
CA LEU A 64 10.05 -7.36 -4.45
C LEU A 64 8.67 -6.84 -4.84
N MET A 65 8.56 -6.12 -5.96
CA MET A 65 7.29 -5.68 -6.51
C MET A 65 6.40 -6.88 -6.86
N SER A 66 6.95 -7.94 -7.47
CA SER A 66 6.22 -9.17 -7.79
C SER A 66 5.70 -9.88 -6.53
N ILE A 67 6.55 -10.08 -5.53
CA ILE A 67 6.17 -10.69 -4.24
C ILE A 67 5.04 -9.89 -3.58
N ALA A 68 5.17 -8.56 -3.56
CA ALA A 68 4.19 -7.67 -2.94
C ALA A 68 2.82 -7.65 -3.65
N ARG A 69 2.72 -8.05 -4.93
CA ARG A 69 1.44 -8.22 -5.63
C ARG A 69 0.53 -9.26 -4.97
N GLY A 70 1.10 -10.22 -4.26
CA GLY A 70 0.33 -11.19 -3.46
C GLY A 70 -0.48 -10.56 -2.33
N LEU A 71 -0.18 -9.31 -1.96
CA LEU A 71 -0.85 -8.58 -0.88
C LEU A 71 -1.77 -7.46 -1.38
N GLY A 72 -1.42 -6.83 -2.50
CA GLY A 72 -2.14 -5.67 -3.03
C GLY A 72 -1.45 -5.07 -4.23
N ASN A 73 -1.65 -3.78 -4.47
CA ASN A 73 -0.99 -3.05 -5.55
C ASN A 73 0.33 -2.43 -5.03
N PRO A 74 1.51 -2.96 -5.40
CA PRO A 74 2.78 -2.40 -4.94
C PRO A 74 3.03 -1.04 -5.58
N VAL A 75 3.47 -0.08 -4.76
CA VAL A 75 3.69 1.33 -5.13
C VAL A 75 5.18 1.65 -5.26
N GLY A 76 6.02 1.00 -4.45
CA GLY A 76 7.47 1.18 -4.53
C GLY A 76 8.21 0.44 -3.42
N VAL A 77 9.53 0.47 -3.48
CA VAL A 77 10.42 -0.20 -2.52
C VAL A 77 11.22 0.85 -1.75
N ASP A 78 11.44 0.62 -0.46
CA ASP A 78 12.27 1.50 0.36
C ASP A 78 13.72 1.55 -0.16
N LYS A 79 14.33 2.75 -0.09
CA LYS A 79 15.66 2.98 -0.64
C LYS A 79 16.74 2.18 0.11
N HIS A 80 16.63 2.05 1.43
CA HIS A 80 17.59 1.29 2.23
C HIS A 80 17.49 -0.22 1.98
N THR A 81 16.29 -0.70 1.62
CA THR A 81 16.10 -2.07 1.13
C THR A 81 16.86 -2.30 -0.17
N LEU A 82 16.70 -1.41 -1.16
CA LEU A 82 17.41 -1.54 -2.44
C LEU A 82 18.93 -1.41 -2.30
N ASN A 83 19.39 -0.54 -1.41
CA ASN A 83 20.81 -0.38 -1.08
C ASN A 83 21.38 -1.49 -0.20
N ARG A 84 20.52 -2.34 0.38
CA ARG A 84 20.88 -3.43 1.31
C ARG A 84 21.57 -2.94 2.58
N ASP A 85 21.21 -1.75 3.07
CA ASP A 85 21.89 -1.11 4.20
C ASP A 85 21.65 -1.84 5.55
N PHE A 86 20.44 -2.37 5.77
CA PHE A 86 20.05 -3.00 7.05
C PHE A 86 20.07 -4.53 7.04
N GLY A 87 19.78 -5.17 5.91
CA GLY A 87 19.84 -6.64 5.75
C GLY A 87 18.85 -7.50 6.57
N PHE A 88 18.05 -6.93 7.48
CA PHE A 88 17.14 -7.69 8.36
C PHE A 88 15.77 -8.00 7.73
N PHE A 89 15.24 -7.07 6.93
CA PHE A 89 13.95 -7.19 6.25
C PHE A 89 13.94 -6.33 5.00
N ALA A 90 13.17 -6.75 4.00
CA ALA A 90 12.83 -5.90 2.86
C ALA A 90 11.56 -5.11 3.17
N LEU A 91 11.51 -3.83 2.78
CA LEU A 91 10.37 -2.94 3.02
C LEU A 91 9.78 -2.47 1.69
N VAL A 92 8.49 -2.76 1.47
CA VAL A 92 7.77 -2.40 0.24
C VAL A 92 6.50 -1.63 0.59
N LEU A 93 6.23 -0.58 -0.15
CA LEU A 93 5.03 0.22 -0.05
C LEU A 93 3.92 -0.43 -0.88
N VAL A 94 2.81 -0.81 -0.25
CA VAL A 94 1.72 -1.54 -0.91
C VAL A 94 0.38 -0.87 -0.64
N GLU A 95 -0.38 -0.62 -1.69
CA GLU A 95 -1.77 -0.24 -1.62
C GLU A 95 -2.64 -1.49 -1.41
N ILE A 96 -3.29 -1.58 -0.25
CA ILE A 96 -4.11 -2.72 0.16
C ILE A 96 -5.54 -2.30 0.46
N ASP A 97 -6.48 -3.24 0.37
CA ASP A 97 -7.85 -3.04 0.81
C ASP A 97 -7.99 -3.40 2.31
N PRO A 98 -8.22 -2.42 3.20
CA PRO A 98 -8.33 -2.68 4.64
C PRO A 98 -9.58 -3.47 5.02
N ALA A 99 -10.57 -3.59 4.14
CA ALA A 99 -11.74 -4.43 4.36
C ALA A 99 -11.43 -5.93 4.20
N LYS A 100 -10.28 -6.27 3.59
CA LYS A 100 -9.83 -7.65 3.42
C LYS A 100 -8.86 -8.06 4.52
N PRO A 101 -8.91 -9.31 4.99
CA PRO A 101 -7.91 -9.81 5.93
C PRO A 101 -6.54 -9.79 5.27
N ILE A 102 -5.56 -9.22 5.96
CA ILE A 102 -4.18 -9.22 5.51
C ILE A 102 -3.53 -10.52 5.98
N PRO A 103 -2.99 -11.35 5.08
CA PRO A 103 -2.37 -12.60 5.47
C PRO A 103 -1.04 -12.34 6.18
N GLY A 104 -0.75 -13.09 7.25
CA GLY A 104 0.55 -13.03 7.93
C GLY A 104 1.68 -13.74 7.19
N LYS A 105 1.35 -14.53 6.15
CA LYS A 105 2.30 -15.21 5.27
C LYS A 105 1.76 -15.25 3.85
N ILE A 106 2.63 -15.17 2.86
CA ILE A 106 2.30 -15.34 1.44
C ILE A 106 3.15 -16.46 0.84
N LEU A 107 2.60 -17.20 -0.11
CA LEU A 107 3.35 -18.17 -0.88
C LEU A 107 4.13 -17.43 -1.97
N VAL A 108 5.44 -17.59 -1.99
CA VAL A 108 6.32 -17.11 -3.05
C VAL A 108 6.69 -18.31 -3.90
N GLU A 109 6.31 -18.28 -5.17
CA GLU A 109 6.68 -19.28 -6.15
C GLU A 109 7.94 -18.82 -6.89
N GLU A 110 8.94 -19.69 -6.87
CA GLU A 110 10.18 -19.55 -7.64
C GLU A 110 10.06 -20.36 -8.94
N GLY A 111 10.96 -20.08 -9.88
CA GLY A 111 11.14 -20.94 -11.04
C GLY A 111 11.42 -22.40 -10.62
N GLU A 112 11.15 -23.33 -11.54
CA GLU A 112 11.43 -24.77 -11.36
C GLU A 112 10.57 -25.47 -10.29
N GLY A 113 9.41 -24.91 -9.92
CA GLY A 113 8.46 -25.53 -9.01
C GLY A 113 8.86 -25.46 -7.52
N LYS A 114 9.86 -24.65 -7.19
CA LYS A 114 10.22 -24.33 -5.81
C LYS A 114 9.26 -23.26 -5.28
N SER A 115 8.86 -23.38 -4.02
CA SER A 115 8.05 -22.36 -3.36
C SER A 115 8.32 -22.34 -1.86
N PHE A 116 8.09 -21.18 -1.24
CA PHE A 116 8.23 -21.01 0.20
C PHE A 116 7.20 -20.01 0.74
N PHE A 117 6.89 -20.14 2.03
CA PHE A 117 6.05 -19.15 2.71
C PHE A 117 6.92 -18.01 3.24
N GLN A 118 6.69 -16.81 2.73
CA GLN A 118 7.28 -15.58 3.22
C GLN A 118 6.38 -14.96 4.30
N GLU A 119 6.94 -14.67 5.47
CA GLU A 119 6.24 -13.91 6.53
C GLU A 119 6.05 -12.45 6.13
N VAL A 120 4.95 -11.87 6.58
CA VAL A 120 4.55 -10.51 6.23
C VAL A 120 4.14 -9.76 7.49
N GLU A 121 4.73 -8.60 7.69
CA GLU A 121 4.34 -7.69 8.78
C GLU A 121 3.94 -6.34 8.18
N VAL A 122 2.70 -5.91 8.43
CA VAL A 122 2.24 -4.58 8.02
C VAL A 122 2.49 -3.59 9.13
N ASP A 123 3.22 -2.52 8.83
CA ASP A 123 3.45 -1.45 9.79
C ASP A 123 2.18 -0.61 9.97
N LYS A 124 1.85 -0.34 11.23
CA LYS A 124 0.75 0.52 11.73
C LYS A 124 -0.39 0.77 10.72
N LEU A 125 -1.35 -0.16 10.67
CA LEU A 125 -2.60 0.08 9.95
C LEU A 125 -3.29 1.35 10.49
N PRO A 126 -3.75 2.26 9.62
CA PRO A 126 -4.60 3.38 10.06
C PRO A 126 -5.81 2.84 10.83
N LYS A 127 -6.20 3.52 11.92
CA LYS A 127 -7.43 3.16 12.64
C LYS A 127 -8.63 3.54 11.76
N PHE A 128 -9.33 2.54 11.24
CA PHE A 128 -10.58 2.76 10.49
C PHE A 128 -11.78 2.87 11.44
N CYS A 129 -12.70 3.78 11.12
CA CYS A 129 -14.01 3.81 11.77
C CYS A 129 -14.87 2.67 11.20
N LYS A 130 -15.38 1.78 12.05
CA LYS A 130 -16.32 0.71 11.66
C LYS A 130 -17.77 1.21 11.48
N SER A 131 -18.01 2.51 11.59
CA SER A 131 -19.35 3.08 11.79
C SER A 131 -19.88 3.77 10.53
N PHE A 132 -20.18 3.01 9.47
CA PHE A 132 -21.21 3.39 8.49
C PHE A 132 -21.94 2.15 7.97
N ALA A 133 -22.23 1.21 8.87
CA ALA A 133 -23.27 0.22 8.66
C ALA A 133 -24.58 0.74 9.27
N ARG A 134 -25.34 1.52 8.50
CA ARG A 134 -26.79 1.65 8.61
C ARG A 134 -27.36 1.95 7.24
#